data_AF-A0A1A8JL10-F1
#
_entry.id   AF-A0A1A8JL10-F1
#
_cell.length_a   1.000
_cell.length_b   1.000
_cell.length_c   1.000
_cell.angle_alpha   90.00
_cell.angle_beta   90.00
_cell.angle_gamma   90.00
#
_symmetry.space_group_name_H-M   'P 1'
#
loop_
_entity.id
_entity.type
_entity.pdbx_description
1 polymer ?
#
loop_
_entity_poly.entity_id
_entity_poly.type
_entity_poly.pdbx_seq_one_letter_code
_entity_poly.pdbx_strand_id
1 'polypeptide(L)'
;NIIPDFTDNNLINIIRYGEDYYASSEINYINKIDPETLETVGRVNYRNHIALNLATAHPHYDQEGNTYNMGTAIMGLSGPKYIIFKVPASTTDKENPKLALRKVQQVCSIPFRSALFPGYYHSFGMTENYIVFVEQPFKLDIVKLATAYFRGLNWGNCLKFDENDITVFHVINKKTGKRVSTRFYGDALVVFHHINAYEDDGHVVFDLISYKDSNLYNMFYLHNMKQETNNFIEKNKDFSLPVCQRFVLPLDVQKESPRGTNLVTLKDTTA
;
A
#
# COMPACT_ATOMS: atom_id res chain seq x y z
N ASN A 1 18.11 12.79 -13.16
CA ASN A 1 16.81 12.25 -12.67
C ASN A 1 15.75 13.31 -12.84
N ILE A 2 14.63 13.00 -13.48
CA ILE A 2 13.52 13.95 -13.76
C ILE A 2 12.59 14.10 -12.53
N ILE A 3 12.64 13.14 -11.60
CA ILE A 3 11.89 13.18 -10.34
C ILE A 3 12.81 13.80 -9.27
N PRO A 4 12.34 14.82 -8.51
CA PRO A 4 13.10 15.42 -7.41
C PRO A 4 13.59 14.38 -6.40
N ASP A 5 14.69 14.68 -5.71
CA ASP A 5 15.09 13.87 -4.56
C ASP A 5 13.97 13.91 -3.50
N PHE A 6 13.48 12.72 -3.16
CA PHE A 6 12.50 12.57 -2.09
C PHE A 6 13.15 12.92 -0.75
N THR A 7 12.33 13.35 0.20
CA THR A 7 12.71 13.49 1.61
C THR A 7 13.35 12.18 2.13
N ASP A 8 14.02 12.20 3.27
CA ASP A 8 14.36 11.01 4.06
C ASP A 8 13.78 11.10 5.48
N ASN A 9 12.78 11.97 5.68
CA ASN A 9 12.02 12.03 6.91
C ASN A 9 11.11 10.80 7.05
N ASN A 10 11.63 9.80 7.75
CA ASN A 10 11.05 8.48 7.90
C ASN A 10 10.19 8.36 9.18
N LEU A 11 9.16 9.20 9.26
CA LEU A 11 8.33 9.37 10.46
C LEU A 11 7.12 8.45 10.61
N ILE A 12 6.86 7.52 9.67
CA ILE A 12 5.59 6.79 9.63
C ILE A 12 5.66 5.50 10.45
N ASN A 13 6.67 4.65 10.22
CA ASN A 13 6.74 3.35 10.88
C ASN A 13 8.17 2.84 11.04
N ILE A 14 8.38 1.92 11.99
CA ILE A 14 9.58 1.09 12.08
C ILE A 14 9.26 -0.27 11.46
N ILE A 15 9.99 -0.64 10.41
CA ILE A 15 9.80 -1.87 9.66
C ILE A 15 11.03 -2.79 9.77
N ARG A 16 10.83 -4.08 9.52
CA ARG A 16 11.89 -5.09 9.62
C ARG A 16 12.18 -5.75 8.28
N TYR A 17 13.48 -5.93 7.97
CA TYR A 17 13.93 -6.76 6.86
C TYR A 17 15.06 -7.68 7.34
N GLY A 18 14.78 -8.98 7.44
CA GLY A 18 15.67 -9.91 8.14
C GLY A 18 15.79 -9.52 9.62
N GLU A 19 17.00 -9.37 10.14
CA GLU A 19 17.22 -8.94 11.54
C GLU A 19 17.33 -7.42 11.71
N ASP A 20 17.31 -6.67 10.61
CA ASP A 20 17.53 -5.22 10.65
C ASP A 20 16.21 -4.45 10.75
N TYR A 21 16.23 -3.38 11.57
CA TYR A 21 15.14 -2.44 11.76
C TYR A 21 15.38 -1.14 10.99
N TYR A 22 14.32 -0.59 10.42
CA TYR A 22 14.37 0.63 9.63
C TYR A 22 13.22 1.56 9.98
N ALA A 23 13.51 2.83 10.23
CA ALA A 23 12.51 3.87 10.13
C ALA A 23 12.11 4.05 8.66
N SER A 24 10.82 4.21 8.40
CA SER A 24 10.23 4.27 7.06
C SER A 24 9.13 5.33 6.93
N SER A 25 8.98 5.81 5.70
CA SER A 25 7.86 6.61 5.18
C SER A 25 7.38 5.95 3.87
N GLU A 26 6.82 6.70 2.93
CA GLU A 26 6.23 6.16 1.69
C GLU A 26 7.08 6.36 0.43
N ILE A 27 8.40 6.28 0.58
CA ILE A 27 9.38 6.72 -0.41
C ILE A 27 10.52 5.69 -0.55
N ASN A 28 11.46 5.95 -1.47
CA ASN A 28 12.57 5.03 -1.72
C ASN A 28 13.67 5.03 -0.64
N TYR A 29 13.73 6.01 0.27
CA TYR A 29 14.74 6.09 1.32
C TYR A 29 14.19 5.56 2.64
N ILE A 30 14.96 4.69 3.30
CA ILE A 30 14.69 4.20 4.67
C ILE A 30 15.96 4.39 5.52
N ASN A 31 15.81 4.59 6.83
CA ASN A 31 16.95 4.74 7.74
C ASN A 31 17.07 3.50 8.61
N LYS A 32 18.20 2.78 8.52
CA LYS A 32 18.51 1.70 9.46
C LYS A 32 18.72 2.30 10.84
N ILE A 33 18.08 1.70 11.84
CA ILE A 33 18.18 2.09 13.24
C ILE A 33 18.69 0.92 14.07
N ASP A 34 19.41 1.23 15.14
CA ASP A 34 19.69 0.28 16.20
C ASP A 34 18.47 0.23 17.15
N PRO A 35 17.82 -0.93 17.34
CA PRO A 35 16.60 -1.01 18.16
C PRO A 35 16.88 -0.87 19.66
N GLU A 36 18.13 -1.02 20.12
CA GLU A 36 18.52 -0.90 21.53
C GLU A 36 18.94 0.53 21.87
N THR A 37 19.76 1.16 21.01
CA THR A 37 20.30 2.51 21.26
C THR A 37 19.47 3.63 20.64
N LEU A 38 18.59 3.30 19.68
CA LEU A 38 17.84 4.23 18.84
C LEU A 38 18.73 5.10 17.92
N GLU A 39 20.02 4.78 17.80
CA GLU A 39 20.92 5.49 16.91
C GLU A 39 20.59 5.20 15.43
N THR A 40 20.75 6.23 14.59
CA THR A 40 20.66 6.05 13.14
C THR A 40 21.97 5.44 12.63
N VAL A 41 21.91 4.19 12.19
CA VAL A 41 23.07 3.45 11.66
C VAL A 41 23.41 3.91 10.23
N GLY A 42 22.40 4.21 9.42
CA GLY A 42 22.63 4.71 8.07
C GLY A 42 21.40 4.75 7.18
N ARG A 43 21.51 5.42 6.04
CA ARG A 43 20.44 5.55 5.05
C ARG A 43 20.56 4.51 3.95
N VAL A 44 19.46 3.85 3.62
CA VAL A 44 19.35 2.85 2.55
C VAL A 44 18.36 3.33 1.49
N ASN A 45 18.65 3.01 0.23
CA ASN A 45 17.79 3.33 -0.91
C ASN A 45 17.29 2.03 -1.54
N TYR A 46 15.97 1.82 -1.62
CA TYR A 46 15.39 0.66 -2.29
C TYR A 46 15.91 0.46 -3.72
N ARG A 47 16.20 1.56 -4.44
CA ARG A 47 16.70 1.52 -5.83
C ARG A 47 18.02 0.77 -6.01
N ASN A 48 18.79 0.58 -4.95
CA ASN A 48 20.02 -0.21 -4.97
C ASN A 48 19.76 -1.72 -4.94
N HIS A 49 18.51 -2.14 -4.75
CA HIS A 49 18.11 -3.53 -4.54
C HIS A 49 16.95 -3.96 -5.45
N ILE A 50 15.99 -3.07 -5.68
CA ILE A 50 14.82 -3.30 -6.54
C ILE A 50 14.36 -1.95 -7.14
N ALA A 51 13.83 -1.98 -8.37
CA ALA A 51 13.42 -0.78 -9.09
C ALA A 51 12.14 -0.15 -8.49
N LEU A 52 12.28 0.55 -7.37
CA LEU A 52 11.20 1.21 -6.65
C LEU A 52 11.43 2.72 -6.50
N ASN A 53 10.39 3.50 -6.77
CA ASN A 53 10.32 4.91 -6.50
C ASN A 53 9.64 5.21 -5.16
N LEU A 54 8.64 4.41 -4.80
CA LEU A 54 7.85 4.51 -3.58
C LEU A 54 7.70 3.09 -3.00
N ALA A 55 7.59 2.97 -1.69
CA ALA A 55 7.24 1.73 -1.00
C ALA A 55 6.43 2.08 0.24
N THR A 56 5.47 1.25 0.63
CA THR A 56 4.66 1.54 1.82
C THR A 56 5.47 1.41 3.11
N ALA A 57 5.03 2.10 4.15
CA ALA A 57 5.49 1.90 5.53
C ALA A 57 4.76 0.75 6.26
N HIS A 58 3.92 -0.03 5.55
CA HIS A 58 3.06 -1.07 6.11
C HIS A 58 3.34 -2.44 5.47
N PRO A 59 4.56 -2.99 5.65
CA PRO A 59 4.84 -4.34 5.22
C PRO A 59 4.08 -5.37 6.08
N HIS A 60 3.92 -6.55 5.51
CA HIS A 60 3.43 -7.74 6.22
C HIS A 60 4.57 -8.72 6.48
N TYR A 61 4.42 -9.54 7.52
CA TYR A 61 5.39 -10.56 7.90
C TYR A 61 4.70 -11.92 7.90
N ASP A 62 5.33 -12.94 7.31
CA ASP A 62 4.84 -14.31 7.41
C ASP A 62 5.46 -15.08 8.59
N GLN A 63 4.95 -16.29 8.84
CA GLN A 63 5.43 -17.15 9.94
C GLN A 63 6.89 -17.59 9.79
N GLU A 64 7.43 -17.58 8.56
CA GLU A 64 8.84 -17.90 8.30
C GLU A 64 9.76 -16.70 8.59
N GLY A 65 9.19 -15.52 8.86
CA GLY A 65 9.92 -14.26 9.08
C GLY A 65 10.23 -13.50 7.79
N ASN A 66 9.62 -13.88 6.65
CA ASN A 66 9.77 -13.13 5.42
C ASN A 66 8.93 -11.85 5.49
N THR A 67 9.47 -10.76 4.95
CA THR A 67 8.76 -9.49 4.83
C THR A 67 8.19 -9.33 3.42
N TYR A 68 6.89 -9.08 3.31
CA TYR A 68 6.22 -8.69 2.08
C TYR A 68 5.91 -7.21 2.11
N ASN A 69 6.17 -6.50 1.02
CA ASN A 69 5.79 -5.10 0.90
C ASN A 69 5.47 -4.76 -0.55
N MET A 70 4.88 -3.59 -0.75
CA MET A 70 4.42 -3.09 -2.02
C MET A 70 5.09 -1.75 -2.32
N GLY A 71 5.42 -1.54 -3.59
CA GLY A 71 6.03 -0.32 -4.07
C GLY A 71 5.67 0.02 -5.51
N THR A 72 6.06 1.20 -5.94
CA THR A 72 5.74 1.76 -7.26
C THR A 72 7.03 1.90 -8.06
N ALA A 73 7.03 1.38 -9.27
CA ALA A 73 8.07 1.64 -10.27
C ALA A 73 7.51 2.60 -11.33
N ILE A 74 8.03 3.82 -11.38
CA ILE A 74 7.61 4.86 -12.34
C ILE A 74 8.50 4.82 -13.60
N MET A 75 9.77 4.45 -13.42
CA MET A 75 10.78 4.47 -14.48
C MET A 75 11.31 3.05 -14.72
N GLY A 76 10.61 2.30 -15.57
CA GLY A 76 11.01 0.95 -15.97
C GLY A 76 10.77 0.71 -17.47
N LEU A 77 11.60 -0.14 -18.07
CA LEU A 77 11.52 -0.49 -19.50
C LEU A 77 10.14 -1.06 -19.91
N SER A 78 9.44 -1.70 -18.97
CA SER A 78 8.11 -2.30 -19.18
C SER A 78 6.96 -1.33 -18.85
N GLY A 79 7.23 -0.04 -18.68
CA GLY A 79 6.24 0.95 -18.25
C GLY A 79 5.99 0.97 -16.73
N PRO A 80 5.21 1.96 -16.26
CA PRO A 80 4.98 2.20 -14.85
C PRO A 80 4.00 1.17 -14.26
N LYS A 81 4.31 0.69 -13.05
CA LYS A 81 3.63 -0.46 -12.44
C LYS A 81 3.78 -0.46 -10.93
N TYR A 82 2.83 -1.11 -10.27
CA TYR A 82 3.01 -1.52 -8.89
C TYR A 82 3.81 -2.82 -8.83
N ILE A 83 4.59 -2.98 -7.78
CA ILE A 83 5.45 -4.13 -7.52
C ILE A 83 5.13 -4.63 -6.13
N ILE A 84 4.81 -5.92 -6.03
CA ILE A 84 4.81 -6.63 -4.76
C ILE A 84 6.14 -7.37 -4.67
N PHE A 85 6.83 -7.21 -3.55
CA PHE A 85 8.13 -7.82 -3.32
C PHE A 85 8.18 -8.54 -1.98
N LYS A 86 9.08 -9.52 -1.90
CA LYS A 86 9.40 -10.33 -0.74
C LYS A 86 10.87 -10.10 -0.39
N VAL A 87 11.15 -9.84 0.87
CA VAL A 87 12.49 -9.92 1.45
C VAL A 87 12.52 -11.17 2.32
N PRO A 88 13.32 -12.19 1.96
CA PRO A 88 13.38 -13.42 2.74
C PRO A 88 13.82 -13.17 4.18
N ALA A 89 13.29 -13.97 5.12
CA ALA A 89 13.88 -14.14 6.43
C ALA A 89 15.36 -14.49 6.25
N SER A 90 16.22 -13.90 7.07
CA SER A 90 17.67 -13.88 6.83
C SER A 90 18.24 -15.20 6.31
N THR A 91 18.81 -15.09 5.11
CA THR A 91 19.84 -15.96 4.57
C THR A 91 20.84 -16.46 5.63
N THR A 92 20.81 -17.70 6.11
CA THR A 92 21.83 -18.30 7.00
C THR A 92 23.22 -18.36 6.35
N ASP A 93 23.84 -17.21 6.12
CA ASP A 93 25.20 -17.07 5.64
C ASP A 93 26.00 -16.44 6.78
N LYS A 94 26.39 -17.28 7.75
CA LYS A 94 27.15 -16.87 8.95
C LYS A 94 28.47 -16.19 8.60
N GLU A 95 28.98 -16.40 7.39
CA GLU A 95 30.24 -15.82 6.90
C GLU A 95 30.07 -14.46 6.20
N ASN A 96 28.83 -14.06 5.88
CA ASN A 96 28.57 -12.81 5.16
C ASN A 96 27.19 -12.25 5.52
N PRO A 97 27.05 -11.46 6.61
CA PRO A 97 25.81 -10.78 6.96
C PRO A 97 25.51 -9.68 5.92
N LYS A 98 25.07 -10.09 4.73
CA LYS A 98 24.57 -9.20 3.70
C LYS A 98 23.16 -8.79 4.11
N LEU A 99 22.92 -7.48 4.14
CA LEU A 99 21.60 -6.84 4.31
C LEU A 99 20.50 -7.69 3.65
N ALA A 100 19.49 -8.14 4.39
CA ALA A 100 18.44 -9.03 3.86
C ALA A 100 17.78 -8.45 2.60
N LEU A 101 17.67 -7.13 2.54
CA LEU A 101 17.17 -6.36 1.39
C LEU A 101 17.93 -6.63 0.08
N ARG A 102 19.20 -7.06 0.11
CA ARG A 102 19.95 -7.50 -1.08
C ARG A 102 19.39 -8.77 -1.72
N LYS A 103 18.62 -9.56 -0.97
CA LYS A 103 17.95 -10.78 -1.43
C LYS A 103 16.48 -10.54 -1.78
N VAL A 104 16.08 -9.27 -1.98
CA VAL A 104 14.72 -8.92 -2.37
C VAL A 104 14.31 -9.62 -3.67
N GLN A 105 13.09 -10.13 -3.70
CA GLN A 105 12.49 -10.85 -4.81
C GLN A 105 11.21 -10.13 -5.22
N GLN A 106 11.04 -9.90 -6.53
CA GLN A 106 9.76 -9.45 -7.05
C GLN A 106 8.78 -10.65 -7.05
N VAL A 107 7.68 -10.54 -6.32
CA VAL A 107 6.61 -11.55 -6.28
C VAL A 107 5.72 -11.38 -7.50
N CYS A 108 5.26 -10.16 -7.76
CA CYS A 108 4.49 -9.86 -8.96
C CYS A 108 4.60 -8.37 -9.32
N SER A 109 4.09 -8.03 -10.50
CA SER A 109 3.88 -6.65 -10.90
C SER A 109 2.49 -6.45 -11.48
N ILE A 110 1.88 -5.32 -11.17
CA ILE A 110 0.52 -4.96 -11.60
C ILE A 110 0.65 -3.68 -12.43
N PRO A 111 0.29 -3.69 -13.72
CA PRO A 111 0.37 -2.48 -14.55
C PRO A 111 -0.61 -1.44 -14.03
N PHE A 112 -0.27 -0.16 -14.17
CA PHE A 112 -1.18 0.92 -13.82
C PHE A 112 -2.41 0.91 -14.73
N ARG A 113 -3.59 1.11 -14.13
CA ARG A 113 -4.82 1.41 -14.91
C ARG A 113 -4.70 2.73 -15.66
N SER A 114 -3.99 3.70 -15.07
CA SER A 114 -3.68 5.00 -15.67
C SER A 114 -2.22 5.36 -15.43
N ALA A 115 -1.45 5.54 -16.50
CA ALA A 115 -0.02 5.87 -16.40
C ALA A 115 0.23 7.25 -15.76
N LEU A 116 -0.70 8.20 -15.93
CA LEU A 116 -0.60 9.56 -15.40
C LEU A 116 -1.24 9.73 -14.02
N PHE A 117 -2.17 8.84 -13.67
CA PHE A 117 -2.94 8.90 -12.43
C PHE A 117 -3.09 7.51 -11.79
N PRO A 118 -1.99 6.81 -11.42
CA PRO A 118 -2.08 5.59 -10.64
C PRO A 118 -2.77 5.83 -9.30
N GLY A 119 -3.42 4.80 -8.78
CA GLY A 119 -3.96 4.80 -7.42
C GLY A 119 -2.83 4.92 -6.39
N TYR A 120 -3.02 5.83 -5.44
CA TYR A 120 -2.29 5.87 -4.20
C TYR A 120 -2.66 4.66 -3.33
N TYR A 121 -1.69 4.16 -2.56
CA TYR A 121 -1.89 3.07 -1.63
C TYR A 121 -0.97 3.25 -0.44
N HIS A 122 -1.52 2.99 0.74
CA HIS A 122 -0.83 3.14 2.01
C HIS A 122 -0.55 1.77 2.66
N SER A 123 -1.39 0.78 2.37
CA SER A 123 -1.24 -0.59 2.85
C SER A 123 -1.87 -1.59 1.87
N PHE A 124 -1.68 -2.88 2.13
CA PHE A 124 -2.31 -3.99 1.41
C PHE A 124 -2.73 -5.08 2.40
N GLY A 125 -3.62 -5.98 1.98
CA GLY A 125 -4.01 -7.16 2.77
C GLY A 125 -3.15 -8.37 2.43
N MET A 126 -2.86 -9.22 3.40
CA MET A 126 -2.15 -10.49 3.19
C MET A 126 -2.80 -11.60 3.99
N THR A 127 -3.10 -12.71 3.32
CA THR A 127 -3.56 -13.96 3.92
C THR A 127 -2.43 -15.00 3.88
N GLU A 128 -2.75 -16.24 4.24
CA GLU A 128 -1.80 -17.35 4.10
C GLU A 128 -1.35 -17.56 2.64
N ASN A 129 -2.28 -17.52 1.68
CA ASN A 129 -2.02 -17.83 0.28
C ASN A 129 -2.18 -16.64 -0.68
N TYR A 130 -2.78 -15.53 -0.26
CA TYR A 130 -3.12 -14.41 -1.13
C TYR A 130 -2.63 -13.06 -0.62
N ILE A 131 -2.45 -12.14 -1.57
CA ILE A 131 -2.27 -10.72 -1.34
C ILE A 131 -3.47 -9.99 -1.95
N VAL A 132 -4.04 -9.06 -1.20
CA VAL A 132 -5.14 -8.20 -1.62
C VAL A 132 -4.61 -6.78 -1.79
N PHE A 133 -4.58 -6.30 -3.03
CA PHE A 133 -4.27 -4.90 -3.33
C PHE A 133 -5.55 -4.16 -3.76
N VAL A 134 -5.90 -3.12 -3.02
CA VAL A 134 -7.01 -2.21 -3.30
C VAL A 134 -6.50 -1.05 -4.16
N GLU A 135 -6.70 -1.11 -5.47
CA GLU A 135 -6.43 0.02 -6.37
C GLU A 135 -7.61 0.99 -6.33
N GLN A 136 -7.56 1.89 -5.35
CA GLN A 136 -8.56 2.92 -5.07
C GLN A 136 -8.52 4.11 -6.04
N PRO A 137 -9.63 4.83 -6.24
CA PRO A 137 -9.67 6.05 -7.06
C PRO A 137 -9.14 7.30 -6.33
N PHE A 138 -8.32 7.14 -5.30
CA PHE A 138 -7.46 8.19 -4.77
C PHE A 138 -6.13 8.16 -5.52
N LYS A 139 -5.92 9.10 -6.44
CA LYS A 139 -4.89 9.02 -7.49
C LYS A 139 -3.69 9.92 -7.20
N LEU A 140 -2.52 9.49 -7.63
CA LEU A 140 -1.28 10.26 -7.64
C LEU A 140 -1.06 10.88 -9.03
N ASP A 141 -1.07 12.20 -9.13
CA ASP A 141 -0.78 12.97 -10.35
C ASP A 141 0.72 12.98 -10.63
N ILE A 142 1.15 12.14 -11.58
CA ILE A 142 2.57 11.96 -11.91
C ILE A 142 3.18 13.23 -12.51
N VAL A 143 2.40 14.04 -13.24
CA VAL A 143 2.89 15.29 -13.84
C VAL A 143 3.13 16.34 -12.76
N LYS A 144 2.21 16.49 -11.82
CA LYS A 144 2.41 17.35 -10.64
C LYS A 144 3.60 16.88 -9.83
N LEU A 145 3.74 15.57 -9.59
CA LEU A 145 4.87 15.02 -8.84
C LEU A 145 6.22 15.35 -9.52
N ALA A 146 6.32 15.14 -10.83
CA ALA A 146 7.53 15.43 -11.60
C ALA A 146 7.88 16.92 -11.63
N THR A 147 6.89 17.81 -11.50
CA THR A 147 7.07 19.26 -11.51
C THR A 147 6.99 19.91 -10.13
N ALA A 148 6.89 19.10 -9.06
CA ALA A 148 6.53 19.59 -7.72
C ALA A 148 7.54 20.60 -7.16
N TYR A 149 8.83 20.31 -7.29
CA TYR A 149 9.92 21.19 -6.83
C TYR A 149 9.85 22.57 -7.48
N PHE A 150 9.70 22.63 -8.80
CA PHE A 150 9.63 23.89 -9.56
C PHE A 150 8.34 24.68 -9.30
N ARG A 151 7.26 24.00 -8.89
CA ARG A 151 5.96 24.60 -8.61
C ARG A 151 5.71 24.89 -7.13
N GLY A 152 6.66 24.57 -6.24
CA GLY A 152 6.46 24.68 -4.80
C GLY A 152 5.33 23.80 -4.26
N LEU A 153 5.03 22.69 -4.93
CA LEU A 153 3.97 21.75 -4.53
C LEU A 153 4.52 20.72 -3.54
N ASN A 154 3.70 20.31 -2.60
CA ASN A 154 3.99 19.20 -1.69
C ASN A 154 3.32 17.89 -2.15
N TRP A 155 3.62 16.79 -1.46
CA TRP A 155 3.07 15.46 -1.75
C TRP A 155 1.54 15.44 -1.78
N GLY A 156 0.89 16.07 -0.80
CA GLY A 156 -0.57 16.16 -0.71
C GLY A 156 -1.19 16.88 -1.92
N ASN A 157 -0.52 17.88 -2.50
CA ASN A 157 -1.01 18.56 -3.71
C ASN A 157 -0.98 17.66 -4.97
N CYS A 158 -0.23 16.57 -4.92
CA CYS A 158 -0.13 15.59 -6.01
C CYS A 158 -1.19 14.49 -5.89
N LEU A 159 -1.96 14.44 -4.79
CA LEU A 159 -3.03 13.47 -4.60
C LEU A 159 -4.38 14.06 -4.97
N LYS A 160 -5.25 13.27 -5.60
CA LYS A 160 -6.61 13.67 -5.98
C LYS A 160 -7.57 12.47 -5.91
N PHE A 161 -8.68 12.63 -5.22
CA PHE A 161 -9.79 11.67 -5.27
C PHE A 161 -10.65 11.88 -6.52
N ASP A 162 -11.00 10.79 -7.20
CA ASP A 162 -11.86 10.76 -8.37
C ASP A 162 -13.13 9.95 -8.08
N GLU A 163 -14.16 10.61 -7.56
CA GLU A 163 -15.41 9.99 -7.12
C GLU A 163 -16.17 9.20 -8.21
N ASN A 164 -15.87 9.47 -9.49
CA ASN A 164 -16.53 8.82 -10.63
C ASN A 164 -15.77 7.58 -11.15
N ASP A 165 -14.60 7.27 -10.58
CA ASP A 165 -13.84 6.07 -10.92
C ASP A 165 -14.12 4.95 -9.90
N ILE A 166 -13.89 3.71 -10.33
CA ILE A 166 -14.15 2.50 -9.55
C ILE A 166 -12.94 2.08 -8.72
N THR A 167 -13.21 1.36 -7.64
CA THR A 167 -12.19 0.61 -6.90
C THR A 167 -11.98 -0.75 -7.55
N VAL A 168 -10.72 -1.17 -7.72
CA VAL A 168 -10.38 -2.51 -8.23
C VAL A 168 -9.66 -3.29 -7.15
N PHE A 169 -10.17 -4.49 -6.83
CA PHE A 169 -9.50 -5.40 -5.90
C PHE A 169 -8.70 -6.43 -6.70
N HIS A 170 -7.38 -6.37 -6.54
CA HIS A 170 -6.46 -7.35 -7.10
C HIS A 170 -6.18 -8.40 -6.04
N VAL A 171 -6.55 -9.65 -6.33
CA VAL A 171 -6.22 -10.81 -5.50
C VAL A 171 -5.11 -11.60 -6.20
N ILE A 172 -3.95 -11.69 -5.56
CA ILE A 172 -2.73 -12.30 -6.12
C ILE A 172 -2.39 -13.52 -5.28
N ASN A 173 -2.22 -14.67 -5.92
CA ASN A 173 -1.69 -15.86 -5.26
C ASN A 173 -0.21 -15.61 -4.89
N LYS A 174 0.07 -15.57 -3.58
CA LYS A 174 1.36 -15.20 -2.99
C LYS A 174 2.50 -16.12 -3.43
N LYS A 175 2.21 -17.41 -3.65
CA LYS A 175 3.20 -18.43 -4.04
C LYS A 175 3.59 -18.33 -5.51
N THR A 176 2.62 -18.08 -6.39
CA THR A 176 2.84 -18.08 -7.85
C THR A 176 3.04 -16.68 -8.43
N GLY A 177 2.71 -15.63 -7.68
CA GLY A 177 2.71 -14.24 -8.16
C GLY A 177 1.61 -13.95 -9.18
N LYS A 178 0.68 -14.88 -9.43
CA LYS A 178 -0.38 -14.73 -10.42
C LYS A 178 -1.64 -14.14 -9.80
N ARG A 179 -2.24 -13.16 -10.48
CA ARG A 179 -3.58 -12.68 -10.17
C ARG A 179 -4.59 -13.81 -10.38
N VAL A 180 -5.59 -13.92 -9.52
CA VAL A 180 -6.76 -14.77 -9.78
C VAL A 180 -7.47 -14.29 -11.05
N SER A 181 -8.14 -15.21 -11.76
CA SER A 181 -8.81 -14.92 -13.03
C SER A 181 -9.96 -13.93 -12.87
N THR A 182 -10.66 -14.01 -11.74
CA THR A 182 -11.81 -13.14 -11.41
C THR A 182 -11.37 -11.70 -11.21
N ARG A 183 -12.16 -10.77 -11.76
CA ARG A 183 -11.97 -9.33 -11.56
C ARG A 183 -13.03 -8.82 -10.60
N PHE A 184 -12.58 -8.19 -9.52
CA PHE A 184 -13.44 -7.63 -8.50
C PHE A 184 -13.41 -6.11 -8.57
N TYR A 185 -14.60 -5.52 -8.47
CA TYR A 185 -14.83 -4.08 -8.57
C TYR A 185 -15.73 -3.65 -7.42
N GLY A 186 -15.60 -2.40 -7.00
CA GLY A 186 -16.49 -1.80 -6.01
C GLY A 186 -16.59 -0.29 -6.22
N ASP A 187 -17.46 0.32 -5.42
CA ASP A 187 -17.67 1.76 -5.44
C ASP A 187 -16.40 2.53 -5.06
N ALA A 188 -16.39 3.83 -5.39
CA ALA A 188 -15.31 4.72 -5.03
C ALA A 188 -15.16 4.81 -3.51
N LEU A 189 -13.96 4.57 -3.02
CA LEU A 189 -13.60 4.72 -1.61
C LEU A 189 -12.16 5.21 -1.48
N VAL A 190 -11.86 5.82 -0.33
CA VAL A 190 -10.48 6.08 0.09
C VAL A 190 -10.14 5.13 1.23
N VAL A 191 -8.96 4.51 1.16
CA VAL A 191 -8.42 3.61 2.17
C VAL A 191 -6.96 3.96 2.47
N PHE A 192 -6.64 4.01 3.75
CA PHE A 192 -5.26 4.06 4.21
C PHE A 192 -4.86 2.69 4.80
N HIS A 193 -5.63 2.19 5.76
CA HIS A 193 -5.31 0.97 6.49
C HIS A 193 -6.25 -0.18 6.16
N HIS A 194 -5.67 -1.30 5.75
CA HIS A 194 -6.28 -2.62 5.93
C HIS A 194 -6.23 -2.97 7.42
N ILE A 195 -7.29 -3.61 7.92
CA ILE A 195 -7.35 -4.11 9.30
C ILE A 195 -6.75 -5.51 9.33
N ASN A 196 -7.38 -6.46 8.63
CA ASN A 196 -6.89 -7.82 8.50
C ASN A 196 -7.42 -8.46 7.20
N ALA A 197 -6.81 -9.56 6.77
CA ALA A 197 -7.30 -10.40 5.70
C ALA A 197 -7.12 -11.89 6.06
N TYR A 198 -8.08 -12.73 5.70
CA TYR A 198 -8.01 -14.18 5.88
C TYR A 198 -8.76 -14.91 4.76
N GLU A 199 -8.62 -16.23 4.73
CA GLU A 199 -9.32 -17.12 3.80
C GLU A 199 -10.37 -17.92 4.57
N ASP A 200 -11.56 -18.06 4.02
CA ASP A 200 -12.62 -18.92 4.56
C ASP A 200 -13.51 -19.48 3.45
N ASP A 201 -13.76 -20.79 3.47
CA ASP A 201 -14.61 -21.54 2.53
C ASP A 201 -14.52 -21.07 1.05
N GLY A 202 -13.31 -20.98 0.50
CA GLY A 202 -13.10 -20.55 -0.89
C GLY A 202 -13.27 -19.04 -1.16
N HIS A 203 -13.27 -18.22 -0.10
CA HIS A 203 -13.33 -16.76 -0.18
C HIS A 203 -12.07 -16.13 0.44
N VAL A 204 -11.73 -14.93 -0.02
CA VAL A 204 -10.85 -14.02 0.73
C VAL A 204 -11.72 -12.99 1.42
N VAL A 205 -11.63 -12.92 2.74
CA VAL A 205 -12.28 -11.92 3.57
C VAL A 205 -11.25 -10.90 4.01
N PHE A 206 -11.54 -9.61 3.86
CA PHE A 206 -10.68 -8.57 4.38
C PHE A 206 -11.50 -7.37 4.85
N ASP A 207 -10.96 -6.70 5.87
CA ASP A 207 -11.60 -5.58 6.53
C ASP A 207 -10.77 -4.31 6.30
N LEU A 208 -11.42 -3.21 5.95
CA LEU A 208 -10.80 -1.91 5.68
C LEU A 208 -11.35 -0.83 6.62
N ILE A 209 -10.53 0.18 6.92
CA ILE A 209 -11.02 1.49 7.35
C ILE A 209 -11.13 2.36 6.10
N SER A 210 -12.37 2.60 5.65
CA SER A 210 -12.67 3.37 4.45
C SER A 210 -13.27 4.73 4.75
N TYR A 211 -13.15 5.63 3.78
CA TYR A 211 -13.67 6.99 3.80
C TYR A 211 -14.38 7.27 2.47
N LYS A 212 -15.44 8.08 2.53
CA LYS A 212 -16.22 8.48 1.34
C LYS A 212 -15.44 9.39 0.38
N ASP A 213 -14.42 10.09 0.87
CA ASP A 213 -13.57 10.99 0.09
C ASP A 213 -12.17 11.12 0.74
N SER A 214 -11.30 11.95 0.16
CA SER A 214 -9.94 12.19 0.67
C SER A 214 -9.81 13.39 1.60
N ASN A 215 -10.91 13.98 2.08
CA ASN A 215 -10.87 15.22 2.86
C ASN A 215 -10.09 15.03 4.17
N LEU A 216 -10.05 13.82 4.73
CA LEU A 216 -9.32 13.49 5.96
C LEU A 216 -7.86 13.97 5.92
N TYR A 217 -7.21 13.86 4.76
CA TYR A 217 -5.83 14.31 4.59
C TYR A 217 -5.69 15.82 4.88
N ASN A 218 -6.69 16.61 4.52
CA ASN A 218 -6.70 18.06 4.81
C ASN A 218 -6.98 18.36 6.28
N MET A 219 -7.73 17.50 6.98
CA MET A 219 -7.99 17.66 8.42
C MET A 219 -6.69 17.67 9.23
N PHE A 220 -5.71 16.84 8.80
CA PHE A 220 -4.44 16.67 9.50
C PHE A 220 -3.39 17.75 9.24
N TYR A 221 -3.70 18.79 8.45
CA TYR A 221 -2.80 19.95 8.40
C TYR A 221 -2.63 20.57 9.79
N LEU A 222 -1.40 20.92 10.16
CA LEU A 222 -1.09 21.45 11.50
C LEU A 222 -1.88 22.70 11.88
N HIS A 223 -2.26 23.54 10.92
CA HIS A 223 -3.10 24.72 11.19
C HIS A 223 -4.54 24.35 11.62
N ASN A 224 -5.02 23.16 11.26
CA ASN A 224 -6.27 22.60 11.75
C ASN A 224 -6.06 21.97 13.13
N MET A 225 -5.07 21.09 13.26
CA MET A 225 -4.79 20.35 14.50
C MET A 225 -4.39 21.22 15.70
N LYS A 226 -3.91 22.44 15.47
CA LYS A 226 -3.52 23.40 16.53
C LYS A 226 -4.65 24.35 16.96
N GLN A 227 -5.85 24.20 16.41
CA GLN A 227 -6.99 25.02 16.83
C GLN A 227 -7.51 24.57 18.19
N GLU A 228 -8.14 25.49 18.92
CA GLU A 228 -8.91 25.15 20.12
C GLU A 228 -9.97 24.09 19.82
N THR A 229 -10.18 23.17 20.77
CA THR A 229 -10.98 21.94 20.56
C THR A 229 -12.37 22.23 19.97
N ASN A 230 -13.09 23.20 20.52
CA ASN A 230 -14.43 23.54 20.03
C ASN A 230 -14.40 24.07 18.59
N ASN A 231 -13.41 24.92 18.27
CA ASN A 231 -13.22 25.45 16.92
C ASN A 231 -12.82 24.35 15.93
N PHE A 232 -11.97 23.41 16.36
CA PHE A 232 -11.59 22.25 15.55
C PHE A 232 -12.83 21.41 15.23
N ILE A 233 -13.62 21.03 16.23
CA ILE A 233 -14.83 20.21 16.03
C ILE A 233 -15.80 20.93 15.09
N GLU A 234 -16.08 22.21 15.32
CA GLU A 234 -17.04 22.97 14.52
C GLU A 234 -16.62 23.10 13.05
N LYS A 235 -15.34 23.44 12.79
CA LYS A 235 -14.82 23.61 11.42
C LYS A 235 -14.59 22.29 10.69
N ASN A 236 -14.46 21.18 11.41
CA ASN A 236 -14.16 19.87 10.83
C ASN A 236 -15.33 18.87 10.91
N LYS A 237 -16.57 19.36 11.09
CA LYS A 237 -17.77 18.50 11.14
C LYS A 237 -18.12 17.82 9.81
N ASP A 238 -17.68 18.39 8.69
CA ASP A 238 -18.00 17.89 7.33
C ASP A 238 -16.99 16.85 6.83
N PHE A 239 -15.93 16.57 7.61
CA PHE A 239 -14.93 15.59 7.24
C PHE A 239 -15.50 14.17 7.24
N SER A 240 -14.89 13.33 6.42
CA SER A 240 -15.29 11.95 6.21
C SER A 240 -15.05 11.13 7.46
N LEU A 241 -16.13 10.64 8.05
CA LEU A 241 -16.06 9.70 9.15
C LEU A 241 -15.50 8.36 8.64
N PRO A 242 -14.60 7.70 9.41
CA PRO A 242 -14.11 6.38 9.07
C PRO A 242 -15.24 5.36 9.19
N VAL A 243 -15.31 4.43 8.24
CA VAL A 243 -16.22 3.28 8.27
C VAL A 243 -15.40 2.00 8.22
N CYS A 244 -15.64 1.09 9.17
CA CYS A 244 -15.10 -0.26 9.09
C CYS A 244 -15.96 -1.06 8.10
N GLN A 245 -15.36 -1.50 6.99
CA GLN A 245 -16.06 -2.23 5.93
C GLN A 245 -15.40 -3.60 5.69
N ARG A 246 -16.22 -4.65 5.72
CA ARG A 246 -15.82 -6.01 5.34
C ARG A 246 -16.13 -6.27 3.88
N PHE A 247 -15.14 -6.83 3.18
CA PHE A 247 -15.28 -7.31 1.81
C PHE A 247 -15.03 -8.81 1.77
N VAL A 248 -15.82 -9.51 0.95
CA VAL A 248 -15.74 -10.97 0.78
C VAL A 248 -15.66 -11.29 -0.70
N LEU A 249 -14.54 -11.86 -1.14
CA LEU A 249 -14.27 -12.12 -2.55
C LEU A 249 -14.21 -13.63 -2.83
N PRO A 250 -15.16 -14.19 -3.60
CA PRO A 250 -15.15 -15.61 -3.95
C PRO A 250 -13.99 -15.91 -4.91
N LEU A 251 -13.16 -16.91 -4.57
CA LEU A 251 -11.98 -17.28 -5.36
C LEU A 251 -12.31 -18.19 -6.54
N ASP A 252 -13.33 -19.04 -6.41
CA ASP A 252 -13.71 -20.04 -7.41
C ASP A 252 -14.91 -19.59 -8.25
N VAL A 253 -14.70 -18.55 -9.07
CA VAL A 253 -15.71 -18.10 -10.04
C VAL A 253 -15.39 -18.69 -11.41
N GLN A 254 -16.19 -19.67 -11.81
CA GLN A 254 -16.07 -20.38 -13.08
C GLN A 254 -17.02 -19.80 -14.13
N LYS A 255 -16.87 -20.24 -15.38
CA LYS A 255 -17.73 -19.79 -16.49
C LYS A 255 -19.20 -20.21 -16.27
N GLU A 256 -19.39 -21.32 -15.57
CA GLU A 256 -20.67 -21.95 -15.23
C GLU A 256 -21.30 -21.34 -13.97
N SER A 257 -20.58 -20.49 -13.21
CA SER A 257 -21.12 -19.83 -12.02
C SER A 257 -22.33 -18.96 -12.38
N PRO A 258 -23.38 -18.95 -11.53
CA PRO A 258 -24.60 -18.21 -11.82
C PRO A 258 -24.33 -16.70 -11.92
N ARG A 259 -24.94 -16.07 -12.93
CA ARG A 259 -24.83 -14.62 -13.15
C ARG A 259 -25.98 -13.90 -12.45
N GLY A 260 -25.71 -12.71 -11.92
CA GLY A 260 -26.72 -11.86 -11.29
C GLY A 260 -27.14 -12.32 -9.89
N THR A 261 -26.38 -13.23 -9.26
CA THR A 261 -26.61 -13.75 -7.92
C THR A 261 -25.44 -13.41 -7.00
N ASN A 262 -25.69 -13.30 -5.69
CA ASN A 262 -24.61 -13.23 -4.71
C ASN A 262 -23.86 -14.58 -4.68
N LEU A 263 -22.54 -14.53 -4.86
CA LEU A 263 -21.67 -15.70 -4.80
C LEU A 263 -21.03 -15.90 -3.43
N VAL A 264 -21.23 -14.97 -2.49
CA VAL A 264 -20.80 -15.11 -1.09
C VAL A 264 -21.68 -16.14 -0.39
N THR A 265 -21.07 -17.24 0.05
CA THR A 265 -21.77 -18.34 0.74
C THR A 265 -21.53 -18.39 2.24
N LEU A 266 -20.66 -17.52 2.76
CA LEU A 266 -20.33 -17.44 4.19
C LEU A 266 -21.57 -17.03 5.01
N LYS A 267 -21.77 -17.70 6.15
CA LYS A 267 -22.99 -17.55 6.97
C LYS A 267 -22.91 -16.44 8.03
N ASP A 268 -21.71 -15.97 8.33
CA ASP A 268 -21.40 -14.99 9.37
C ASP A 268 -21.23 -13.57 8.82
N THR A 269 -21.61 -13.35 7.55
CA THR A 269 -21.51 -12.06 6.87
C THR A 269 -22.78 -11.74 6.10
N THR A 270 -23.08 -10.45 5.97
CA THR A 270 -24.12 -9.92 5.08
C THR A 270 -23.54 -9.29 3.82
N ALA A 271 -22.25 -9.49 3.57
CA ALA A 271 -21.53 -8.97 2.40
C ALA A 271 -22.02 -9.59 1.08
#